data_AF-A0A1N6JPR1-F1
#
_entry.id   AF-A0A1N6JPR1-F1
#
_cell.length_a   1.000
_cell.length_b   1.000
_cell.length_c   1.000
_cell.angle_alpha   90.00
_cell.angle_beta   90.00
_cell.angle_gamma   90.00
#
_symmetry.space_group_name_H-M   'P 1'
#
loop_
_entity.id
_entity.type
_entity.pdbx_description
1 polymer ?
#
loop_
_entity_poly.entity_id
_entity_poly.type
_entity_poly.pdbx_seq_one_letter_code
_entity_poly.pdbx_strand_id
1 'polypeptide(L)'
;MCKDHPKIFEKTELDSPKELLRAISPLLNNGKLRDYIFRGHGNSEYKLIPKALRLDQRAKLQVASGLGAPIGNQIEWTHWQIEIENYALRRFYRLSDRLGLYIPNAPTLRRTINSFFDLEAATLRGPQRWLPEEYLEIAGLAQHYGLPTRLLDWSYDPLTGC
;
A
#
# COMPACT_ATOMS: atom_id res chain seq x y z
N MET A 1 -15.14 31.46 -5.14
CA MET A 1 -16.36 30.63 -5.01
C MET A 1 -15.91 29.19 -4.82
N CYS A 2 -15.91 28.68 -3.58
CA CYS A 2 -15.65 27.26 -3.31
C CYS A 2 -16.81 26.43 -3.88
N LYS A 3 -16.50 25.44 -4.72
CA LYS A 3 -17.49 24.44 -5.12
C LYS A 3 -17.68 23.50 -3.94
N ASP A 4 -18.91 23.33 -3.49
CA ASP A 4 -19.28 22.29 -2.53
C ASP A 4 -18.87 20.93 -3.11
N HIS A 5 -17.90 20.29 -2.47
CA HIS A 5 -17.52 18.93 -2.81
C HIS A 5 -18.67 18.00 -2.41
N PRO A 6 -19.09 17.05 -3.27
CA PRO A 6 -20.13 16.09 -2.91
C PRO A 6 -19.72 15.35 -1.63
N LYS A 7 -20.68 15.03 -0.75
CA LYS A 7 -20.40 14.14 0.39
C LYS A 7 -19.95 12.79 -0.13
N ILE A 8 -18.65 12.50 0.00
CA ILE A 8 -18.00 11.27 -0.50
C ILE A 8 -18.03 10.16 0.57
N PHE A 9 -18.57 10.42 1.75
CA PHE A 9 -18.68 9.44 2.82
C PHE A 9 -19.92 9.64 3.68
N GLU A 10 -20.40 8.53 4.24
CA GLU A 10 -21.43 8.47 5.27
C GLU A 10 -20.77 8.01 6.58
N LYS A 11 -21.13 8.65 7.70
CA LYS A 11 -20.68 8.25 9.03
C LYS A 11 -21.88 7.75 9.81
N THR A 12 -21.77 6.56 10.38
CA THR A 12 -22.77 5.97 11.27
C THR A 12 -22.11 5.68 12.62
N GLU A 13 -22.72 6.14 13.70
CA GLU A 13 -22.29 5.84 15.07
C GLU A 13 -23.17 4.70 15.60
N LEU A 14 -22.54 3.71 16.24
CA LEU A 14 -23.19 2.53 16.80
C LEU A 14 -22.69 2.37 18.24
N ASP A 15 -23.62 2.31 19.19
CA ASP A 15 -23.30 2.44 20.61
C ASP A 15 -23.17 1.08 21.32
N SER A 16 -23.44 -0.01 20.61
CA SER A 16 -23.31 -1.36 21.17
C SER A 16 -22.71 -2.38 20.19
N PRO A 17 -22.00 -3.40 20.69
CA PRO A 17 -21.53 -4.53 19.87
C PRO A 17 -22.67 -5.24 19.13
N LYS A 18 -23.87 -5.27 19.72
CA LYS A 18 -25.05 -5.90 19.12
C LYS A 18 -25.55 -5.14 17.88
N GLU A 19 -25.51 -3.81 17.93
CA GLU A 19 -25.85 -2.96 16.79
C GLU A 19 -24.81 -3.08 15.67
N LEU A 20 -23.53 -3.07 16.04
CA LEU A 20 -22.44 -3.32 15.09
C LEU A 20 -22.62 -4.66 14.36
N LEU A 21 -22.81 -5.75 15.11
CA LEU A 21 -23.02 -7.08 14.51
C LEU A 21 -24.25 -7.12 13.60
N ARG A 22 -25.35 -6.47 13.97
CA ARG A 22 -26.55 -6.38 13.11
C ARG A 22 -26.28 -5.60 11.83
N ALA A 23 -25.45 -4.55 11.89
CA ALA A 23 -25.12 -3.72 10.74
C ALA A 23 -24.19 -4.46 9.77
N ILE A 24 -23.16 -5.14 10.27
CA ILE A 24 -22.11 -5.73 9.42
C ILE A 24 -22.36 -7.21 9.06
N SER A 25 -23.09 -7.96 9.87
CA SER A 25 -23.29 -9.40 9.65
C SER A 25 -24.15 -9.65 8.40
N PRO A 26 -23.65 -10.42 7.41
CA PRO A 26 -24.43 -10.78 6.22
C PRO A 26 -25.74 -11.50 6.55
N LEU A 27 -25.78 -12.22 7.68
CA LEU A 27 -26.95 -12.97 8.14
C LEU A 27 -28.03 -12.05 8.73
N LEU A 28 -27.63 -10.95 9.37
CA LEU A 28 -28.56 -10.06 10.07
C LEU A 28 -28.99 -8.85 9.22
N ASN A 29 -28.18 -8.48 8.21
CA ASN A 29 -28.44 -7.33 7.35
C ASN A 29 -29.00 -7.69 5.96
N ASN A 30 -29.38 -8.94 5.72
CA ASN A 30 -29.83 -9.46 4.41
C ASN A 30 -28.82 -9.23 3.27
N GLY A 31 -27.51 -9.24 3.58
CA GLY A 31 -26.46 -9.06 2.59
C GLY A 31 -26.30 -7.63 2.05
N LYS A 32 -26.85 -6.61 2.72
CA LYS A 32 -26.76 -5.20 2.29
C LYS A 32 -25.34 -4.70 2.00
N LEU A 33 -24.33 -5.29 2.65
CA LEU A 33 -22.94 -4.88 2.52
C LEU A 33 -22.07 -5.90 1.75
N ARG A 34 -22.66 -6.78 0.93
CA ARG A 34 -21.91 -7.83 0.21
C ARG A 34 -20.83 -7.30 -0.74
N ASP A 35 -21.06 -6.15 -1.37
CA ASP A 35 -20.15 -5.56 -2.35
C ASP A 35 -19.16 -4.55 -1.71
N TYR A 36 -19.10 -4.51 -0.38
CA TYR A 36 -18.22 -3.61 0.36
C TYR A 36 -16.91 -4.30 0.73
N ILE A 37 -15.85 -3.51 0.78
CA ILE A 37 -14.58 -3.89 1.40
C ILE A 37 -14.48 -3.25 2.78
N PHE A 38 -14.01 -4.02 3.75
CA PHE A 38 -13.95 -3.65 5.15
C PHE A 38 -12.51 -3.53 5.62
N ARG A 39 -12.30 -2.64 6.58
CA ARG A 39 -11.05 -2.52 7.33
C ARG A 39 -11.41 -2.14 8.76
N GLY A 40 -11.03 -2.98 9.72
CA GLY A 40 -11.18 -2.68 11.13
C GLY A 40 -10.07 -1.74 11.60
N HIS A 41 -10.39 -0.96 12.63
CA HIS A 41 -9.40 -0.24 13.42
C HIS A 41 -9.90 -0.12 14.86
N GLY A 42 -9.04 -0.42 15.83
CA GLY A 42 -9.36 -0.25 17.25
C GLY A 42 -9.31 1.21 17.73
N ASN A 43 -8.92 2.16 16.88
CA ASN A 43 -8.79 3.57 17.24
C ASN A 43 -9.19 4.48 16.07
N SER A 44 -10.11 5.42 16.33
CA SER A 44 -10.61 6.38 15.35
C SER A 44 -9.58 7.42 14.90
N GLU A 45 -8.54 7.66 15.70
CA GLU A 45 -7.45 8.59 15.37
C GLU A 45 -6.48 8.04 14.33
N TYR A 46 -6.58 6.74 14.02
CA TYR A 46 -5.75 6.12 13.00
C TYR A 46 -6.11 6.64 11.61
N LYS A 47 -5.18 7.39 11.03
CA LYS A 47 -5.29 7.89 9.66
C LYS A 47 -5.08 6.74 8.68
N LEU A 48 -5.89 6.71 7.61
CA LEU A 48 -5.75 5.79 6.47
C LEU A 48 -4.56 6.15 5.57
N ILE A 49 -3.40 6.39 6.20
CA ILE A 49 -2.14 6.72 5.53
C ILE A 49 -1.32 5.43 5.47
N PRO A 50 -1.06 4.90 4.26
CA PRO A 50 -0.17 3.76 4.08
C PRO A 50 1.20 3.99 4.71
N LYS A 51 1.86 2.93 5.20
CA LYS A 51 3.14 3.06 5.92
C LYS A 51 4.19 3.81 5.09
N ALA A 52 4.30 3.57 3.78
CA ALA A 52 5.26 4.26 2.91
C ALA A 52 5.07 5.80 2.86
N LEU A 53 3.86 6.29 3.15
CA LEU A 53 3.52 7.72 3.10
C LEU A 53 3.57 8.40 4.48
N ARG A 54 3.87 7.67 5.55
CA ARG A 54 3.97 8.24 6.90
C ARG A 54 5.34 8.87 7.12
N LEU A 55 5.36 10.03 7.78
CA LEU A 55 6.59 10.81 8.02
C LEU A 55 7.65 10.03 8.80
N ASP A 56 7.23 9.24 9.80
CA ASP A 56 8.11 8.41 10.63
C ASP A 56 8.75 7.23 9.87
N GLN A 57 8.14 6.81 8.76
CA GLN A 57 8.64 5.72 7.94
C GLN A 57 9.54 6.18 6.78
N ARG A 58 9.58 7.49 6.48
CA ARG A 58 10.38 8.05 5.37
C ARG A 58 11.85 7.65 5.46
N ALA A 59 12.46 7.77 6.64
CA ALA A 59 13.87 7.40 6.85
C ALA A 59 14.10 5.89 6.63
N LYS A 60 13.21 5.04 7.14
CA LYS A 60 13.29 3.58 6.94
C LYS A 60 13.21 3.22 5.46
N LEU A 61 12.27 3.84 4.75
CA LEU A 61 12.06 3.59 3.33
C LEU A 61 13.26 4.08 2.49
N GLN A 62 13.85 5.24 2.84
CA GLN A 62 15.07 5.76 2.23
C GLN A 62 16.26 4.79 2.41
N VAL A 63 16.46 4.26 3.62
CA VAL A 63 17.52 3.28 3.89
C VAL A 63 17.27 1.97 3.12
N ALA A 64 16.01 1.54 3.03
CA ALA A 64 15.63 0.33 2.32
C ALA A 64 15.82 0.47 0.80
N SER A 65 15.55 1.64 0.21
CA SER A 65 15.77 1.90 -1.21
C SER A 65 17.25 1.90 -1.59
N GLY A 66 18.13 2.29 -0.66
CA GLY A 66 19.56 2.45 -0.92
C GLY A 66 19.89 3.67 -1.78
N LEU A 67 18.92 4.57 -1.98
CA LEU A 67 19.15 5.86 -2.63
C LEU A 67 19.80 6.85 -1.66
N GLY A 68 20.47 7.86 -2.21
CA GLY A 68 20.98 9.00 -1.44
C GLY A 68 19.86 9.88 -0.88
N ALA A 69 20.21 10.73 0.10
CA ALA A 69 19.26 11.67 0.68
C ALA A 69 18.64 12.59 -0.40
N PRO A 70 17.36 12.98 -0.26
CA PRO A 70 16.73 13.91 -1.17
C PRO A 70 17.47 15.26 -1.19
N ILE A 71 17.56 15.86 -2.37
CA ILE A 71 18.15 17.18 -2.59
C ILE A 71 17.04 18.22 -2.59
N GLY A 72 17.17 19.26 -1.77
CA GLY A 72 16.18 20.35 -1.70
C GLY A 72 14.80 19.83 -1.27
N ASN A 73 13.77 20.14 -2.08
CA ASN A 73 12.38 19.76 -1.81
C ASN A 73 11.94 18.44 -2.49
N GLN A 74 12.87 17.62 -2.99
CA GLN A 74 12.57 16.34 -3.64
C GLN A 74 11.66 15.43 -2.81
N ILE A 75 11.78 15.46 -1.48
CA ILE A 75 10.99 14.65 -0.57
C ILE A 75 9.48 14.89 -0.66
N GLU A 76 9.07 16.06 -1.18
CA GLU A 76 7.66 16.42 -1.36
C GLU A 76 7.15 16.08 -2.78
N TRP A 77 8.01 15.54 -3.65
CA TRP A 77 7.65 15.21 -5.02
C TRP A 77 7.04 13.81 -5.10
N THR A 78 5.86 13.69 -5.70
CA THR A 78 5.19 12.39 -5.90
C THR A 78 6.07 11.39 -6.64
N HIS A 79 6.78 11.83 -7.69
CA HIS A 79 7.66 10.94 -8.44
C HIS A 79 8.85 10.46 -7.61
N TRP A 80 9.39 11.29 -6.71
CA TRP A 80 10.47 10.88 -5.81
C TRP A 80 10.01 9.76 -4.85
N GLN A 81 8.79 9.89 -4.31
CA GLN A 81 8.18 8.84 -3.50
C GLN A 81 8.02 7.54 -4.29
N ILE A 82 7.56 7.62 -5.55
CA ILE A 82 7.42 6.48 -6.45
C ILE A 82 8.78 5.80 -6.70
N GLU A 83 9.82 6.58 -6.97
CA GLU A 83 11.18 6.07 -7.18
C GLU A 83 11.70 5.36 -5.93
N ILE A 84 11.61 6.00 -4.77
CA ILE A 84 12.04 5.39 -3.51
C ILE A 84 11.36 4.03 -3.27
N GLU A 85 10.04 3.94 -3.46
CA GLU A 85 9.31 2.69 -3.27
C GLU A 85 9.71 1.63 -4.32
N ASN A 86 9.93 2.03 -5.56
CA ASN A 86 10.45 1.17 -6.64
C ASN A 86 11.79 0.55 -6.25
N TYR A 87 12.75 1.38 -5.87
CA TYR A 87 14.08 0.94 -5.48
C TYR A 87 14.03 0.03 -4.25
N ALA A 88 13.20 0.36 -3.26
CA ALA A 88 13.02 -0.47 -2.07
C ALA A 88 12.47 -1.87 -2.41
N LEU A 89 11.43 -1.96 -3.25
CA LEU A 89 10.88 -3.24 -3.67
C LEU A 89 11.84 -4.05 -4.55
N ARG A 90 12.55 -3.40 -5.47
CA ARG A 90 13.61 -4.04 -6.29
C ARG A 90 14.73 -4.61 -5.43
N ARG A 91 15.19 -3.85 -4.45
CA ARG A 91 16.24 -4.27 -3.53
C ARG A 91 15.76 -5.40 -2.63
N PHE A 92 14.52 -5.33 -2.13
CA PHE A 92 13.89 -6.44 -1.40
C PHE A 92 13.85 -7.71 -2.26
N TYR A 93 13.36 -7.63 -3.50
CA TYR A 93 13.29 -8.77 -4.43
C TYR A 93 14.67 -9.41 -4.66
N ARG A 94 15.70 -8.58 -4.94
CA ARG A 94 17.09 -9.04 -5.13
C ARG A 94 17.66 -9.75 -3.91
N LEU A 95 17.44 -9.19 -2.73
CA LEU A 95 17.94 -9.75 -1.48
C LEU A 95 17.24 -11.07 -1.17
N SER A 96 15.92 -11.12 -1.35
CA SER A 96 15.13 -12.34 -1.16
C SER A 96 15.57 -13.46 -2.11
N ASP A 97 15.76 -13.18 -3.40
CA ASP A 97 16.28 -14.14 -4.40
C ASP A 97 17.66 -14.68 -3.99
N ARG A 98 18.59 -13.80 -3.58
CA ARG A 98 19.94 -14.18 -3.14
C ARG A 98 19.96 -15.00 -1.85
N LEU A 99 19.02 -14.76 -0.94
CA LEU A 99 18.89 -15.49 0.32
C LEU A 99 18.14 -16.81 0.15
N GLY A 100 17.68 -17.14 -1.07
CA GLY A 100 16.89 -18.35 -1.34
C GLY A 100 15.48 -18.29 -0.77
N LEU A 101 14.96 -17.11 -0.45
CA LEU A 101 13.56 -16.94 -0.07
C LEU A 101 12.67 -17.20 -1.29
N TYR A 102 11.54 -17.88 -1.06
CA TYR A 102 10.52 -17.99 -2.09
C TYR A 102 9.99 -16.60 -2.45
N ILE A 103 10.04 -16.27 -3.74
CA ILE A 103 9.56 -15.00 -4.29
C ILE A 103 8.52 -15.27 -5.38
N PRO A 104 7.45 -14.45 -5.45
CA PRO A 104 6.49 -14.48 -6.54
C PRO A 104 7.14 -14.38 -7.92
N ASN A 105 6.47 -14.95 -8.92
CA ASN A 105 6.91 -14.84 -10.31
C ASN A 105 6.66 -13.40 -10.83
N ALA A 106 7.73 -12.64 -11.01
CA ALA A 106 7.68 -11.29 -11.57
C ALA A 106 8.69 -11.17 -12.72
N PRO A 107 8.28 -11.50 -13.96
CA PRO A 107 9.18 -11.56 -15.12
C PRO A 107 9.94 -10.26 -15.39
N THR A 108 9.29 -9.10 -15.26
CA THR A 108 9.96 -7.80 -15.45
C THR A 108 11.05 -7.57 -14.41
N LEU A 109 10.74 -7.80 -13.14
CA LEU A 109 11.71 -7.63 -12.05
C LEU A 109 12.87 -8.61 -12.19
N ARG A 110 12.59 -9.86 -12.57
CA ARG A 110 13.62 -10.87 -12.82
C ARG A 110 14.52 -10.51 -14.00
N ARG A 111 13.95 -9.99 -15.10
CA ARG A 111 14.73 -9.53 -16.26
C ARG A 111 15.62 -8.33 -15.93
N THR A 112 15.13 -7.43 -15.09
CA THR A 112 15.83 -6.19 -14.70
C THR A 112 16.50 -6.30 -13.33
N ILE A 113 16.70 -7.53 -12.83
CA ILE A 113 17.20 -7.79 -11.47
C ILE A 113 18.63 -7.29 -11.30
N ASN A 114 19.42 -7.18 -12.37
CA ASN A 114 20.77 -6.62 -12.31
C ASN A 114 20.85 -5.17 -12.77
N SER A 115 19.77 -4.61 -13.32
CA SER A 115 19.75 -3.24 -13.85
C SER A 115 19.59 -2.24 -12.72
N PHE A 116 20.51 -1.29 -12.57
CA PHE A 116 20.39 -0.25 -11.55
C PHE A 116 19.13 0.60 -11.76
N PHE A 117 18.80 0.89 -13.02
CA PHE A 117 17.60 1.60 -13.43
C PHE A 117 16.63 0.68 -14.19
N ASP A 118 15.35 0.85 -13.93
CA ASP A 118 14.28 0.27 -14.76
C ASP A 118 13.95 1.22 -15.91
N LEU A 119 14.78 1.17 -16.97
CA LEU A 119 14.56 2.01 -18.15
C LEU A 119 13.19 1.76 -18.78
N GLU A 120 12.66 0.54 -18.67
CA GLU A 120 11.35 0.16 -19.20
C GLU A 120 10.21 0.80 -18.40
N ALA A 121 10.28 0.79 -17.07
CA ALA A 121 9.33 1.53 -16.25
C ALA A 121 9.42 3.05 -16.48
N ALA A 122 10.64 3.59 -16.60
CA ALA A 122 10.87 5.02 -16.81
C ALA A 122 10.36 5.54 -18.16
N THR A 123 10.42 4.71 -19.21
CA THR A 123 10.06 5.12 -20.58
C THR A 123 8.67 4.66 -21.04
N LEU A 124 8.22 3.47 -20.64
CA LEU A 124 6.97 2.87 -21.15
C LEU A 124 5.80 2.90 -20.17
N ARG A 125 6.04 2.81 -18.86
CA ARG A 125 4.94 2.72 -17.87
C ARG A 125 4.46 4.10 -17.40
N GLY A 126 5.31 5.10 -17.52
CA GLY A 126 5.07 6.46 -17.04
C GLY A 126 4.92 6.52 -15.50
N PRO A 127 5.16 7.69 -14.89
CA PRO A 127 5.06 7.85 -13.43
C PRO A 127 3.63 7.65 -12.88
N GLN A 128 2.60 7.60 -13.74
CA GLN A 128 1.20 7.57 -13.30
C GLN A 128 0.68 6.17 -12.91
N ARG A 129 1.39 5.08 -13.23
CA ARG A 129 0.89 3.70 -13.04
C ARG A 129 1.54 2.95 -11.87
N TRP A 130 2.09 3.66 -10.90
CA TRP A 130 2.66 3.05 -9.69
C TRP A 130 1.55 2.74 -8.66
N LEU A 131 1.34 1.50 -8.22
CA LEU A 131 2.17 0.29 -8.27
C LEU A 131 1.73 -0.67 -9.42
N PRO A 132 2.66 -1.22 -10.23
CA PRO A 132 2.30 -2.22 -11.24
C PRO A 132 1.75 -3.50 -10.60
N GLU A 133 0.83 -4.16 -11.30
CA GLU A 133 0.15 -5.36 -10.79
C GLU A 133 1.12 -6.49 -10.43
N GLU A 134 2.15 -6.72 -11.25
CA GLU A 134 3.20 -7.73 -10.98
C GLU A 134 4.02 -7.44 -9.70
N TYR A 135 3.97 -6.21 -9.18
CA TYR A 135 4.64 -5.83 -7.94
C TYR A 135 3.74 -6.02 -6.71
N LEU A 136 2.43 -6.27 -6.87
CA LEU A 136 1.50 -6.36 -5.75
C LEU A 136 1.85 -7.50 -4.80
N GLU A 137 2.11 -8.70 -5.32
CA GLU A 137 2.48 -9.85 -4.48
C GLU A 137 3.82 -9.62 -3.76
N ILE A 138 4.79 -9.01 -4.46
CA ILE A 138 6.09 -8.69 -3.88
C ILE A 138 5.97 -7.61 -2.82
N ALA A 139 5.12 -6.60 -3.05
CA ALA A 139 4.84 -5.55 -2.07
C ALA A 139 4.12 -6.12 -0.84
N GLY A 140 3.19 -7.06 -1.01
CA GLY A 140 2.55 -7.78 0.10
C GLY A 140 3.56 -8.56 0.92
N LEU A 141 4.44 -9.32 0.24
CA LEU A 141 5.53 -10.03 0.90
C LEU A 141 6.48 -9.07 1.64
N ALA A 142 6.90 -7.99 0.99
CA ALA A 142 7.77 -7.00 1.60
C ALA A 142 7.13 -6.34 2.83
N GLN A 143 5.83 -6.03 2.76
CA GLN A 143 5.05 -5.50 3.87
C GLN A 143 5.01 -6.46 5.06
N HIS A 144 4.86 -7.76 4.81
CA HIS A 144 4.92 -8.82 5.82
C HIS A 144 6.27 -8.86 6.54
N TYR A 145 7.38 -8.66 5.80
CA TYR A 145 8.73 -8.53 6.36
C TYR A 145 9.05 -7.13 6.91
N GLY A 146 8.05 -6.25 7.01
CA GLY A 146 8.18 -4.95 7.67
C GLY A 146 8.71 -3.81 6.81
N LEU A 147 8.86 -3.99 5.49
CA LEU A 147 9.13 -2.89 4.57
C LEU A 147 7.91 -1.95 4.52
N PRO A 148 8.08 -0.62 4.65
CA PRO A 148 6.98 0.30 4.44
C PRO A 148 6.49 0.23 2.99
N THR A 149 5.21 -0.08 2.78
CA THR A 149 4.59 -0.09 1.45
C THR A 149 3.37 0.82 1.42
N ARG A 150 2.87 1.08 0.21
CA ARG A 150 1.61 1.80 0.00
C ARG A 150 0.36 0.93 0.11
N LEU A 151 0.53 -0.35 0.41
CA LEU A 151 -0.58 -1.27 0.56
C LEU A 151 -1.33 -1.01 1.86
N LEU A 152 -2.63 -1.23 1.79
CA LEU A 152 -3.55 -1.14 2.91
C LEU A 152 -4.29 -2.49 2.96
N ASP A 153 -4.33 -3.09 4.14
CA ASP A 153 -5.15 -4.27 4.40
C ASP A 153 -6.65 -3.95 4.30
N TRP A 154 -7.36 -4.71 3.46
CA TRP A 154 -8.80 -4.68 3.29
C TRP A 154 -9.29 -6.13 3.21
N SER A 155 -10.50 -6.40 3.70
CA SER A 155 -11.13 -7.72 3.65
C SER A 155 -12.55 -7.60 3.10
N TYR A 156 -12.99 -8.60 2.33
CA TYR A 156 -14.41 -8.73 1.97
C TYR A 156 -15.25 -9.34 3.10
N ASP A 157 -14.59 -9.92 4.10
CA ASP A 157 -15.25 -10.44 5.28
C ASP A 157 -15.26 -9.37 6.39
N PRO A 158 -16.45 -8.88 6.79
CA PRO A 158 -16.58 -7.85 7.82
C PRO A 158 -16.10 -8.32 9.21
N LEU A 159 -15.96 -9.63 9.44
CA LEU A 159 -15.58 -10.18 10.74
C LEU A 159 -14.07 -10.44 10.88
N THR A 160 -13.29 -10.33 9.79
CA THR A 160 -11.84 -10.57 9.80
C THR A 160 -10.98 -9.32 9.59
N GLY A 161 -11.58 -8.18 9.21
CA GLY A 161 -10.88 -6.90 9.19
C GLY A 161 -10.61 -6.40 10.61
N CYS A 162 -9.38 -6.56 11.12
CA CYS A 162 -8.92 -5.98 12.39
C CYS A 162 -7.96 -4.81 12.17
#